data_AF-A0A2S7C265-F1
#
_entry.id   AF-A0A2S7C265-F1
#
_cell.length_a   1.000
_cell.length_b   1.000
_cell.length_c   1.000
_cell.angle_alpha   90.00
_cell.angle_beta   90.00
_cell.angle_gamma   90.00
#
_symmetry.space_group_name_H-M   'P 1'
#
loop_
_entity.id
_entity.type
_entity.pdbx_description
1 polymer ?
#
loop_
_entity_poly.entity_id
_entity_poly.type
_entity_poly.pdbx_seq_one_letter_code
_entity_poly.pdbx_strand_id
1 'polypeptide(L)'
;MATQDVKQQVPYRVIQLEWDVDKGSHNEAVGSFDELVTHHPKSNSDAHLVNGKVVGGQAGRTLGMIGGEIQEIEVAKAGKDYGLRPDQVLLKKDFMLEDSGLPSGPSSRSLDVPSPVAGVVGTVNTSRGLVDVLDREGGDVILRVRHMSPIHVKAGDQVEYGQALGVQGKQATEAIHVHMEVDSRYYQHYENYVGDLVSGRLSIDADRRNRGIEPRACYELEAFAAIVSG
;
A
#
# COMPACT_ATOMS: atom_id res chain seq x y z
N MET A 1 36.34 0.62 21.59
CA MET A 1 34.94 0.94 21.25
C MET A 1 34.92 1.27 19.78
N ALA A 2 34.32 0.41 18.94
CA ALA A 2 34.24 0.66 17.51
C ALA A 2 33.08 1.63 17.27
N THR A 3 33.41 2.82 16.74
CA THR A 3 32.45 3.73 16.14
C THR A 3 31.79 2.99 14.98
N GLN A 4 30.53 2.60 15.14
CA GLN A 4 29.72 2.17 14.01
C GLN A 4 29.58 3.40 13.10
N ASP A 5 30.15 3.32 11.91
CA ASP A 5 29.80 4.22 10.81
C ASP A 5 28.29 4.11 10.62
N VAL A 6 27.55 5.11 11.08
CA VAL A 6 26.14 5.25 10.75
C VAL A 6 26.13 5.59 9.26
N LYS A 7 26.01 4.55 8.41
CA LYS A 7 25.69 4.77 7.00
C LYS A 7 24.46 5.67 6.97
N GLN A 8 24.61 6.86 6.40
CA GLN A 8 23.50 7.78 6.24
C GLN A 8 22.45 7.10 5.37
N GLN A 9 21.36 6.72 6.01
CA GLN A 9 20.24 6.04 5.37
C GLN A 9 19.53 7.03 4.45
N VAL A 10 19.35 6.65 3.18
CA VAL A 10 18.66 7.48 2.19
C VAL A 10 17.15 7.26 2.36
N PRO A 11 16.34 8.29 2.65
CA PRO A 11 14.91 8.11 2.80
C PRO A 11 14.24 7.92 1.44
N TYR A 12 13.03 7.38 1.47
CA TYR A 12 12.15 7.42 0.31
C TYR A 12 11.57 8.83 0.14
N ARG A 13 11.34 9.23 -1.10
CA ARG A 13 10.35 10.23 -1.47
C ARG A 13 9.11 9.50 -1.94
N VAL A 14 8.01 9.63 -1.20
CA VAL A 14 6.72 9.06 -1.59
C VAL A 14 6.01 10.06 -2.49
N ILE A 15 5.52 9.59 -3.63
CA ILE A 15 4.76 10.40 -4.58
C ILE A 15 3.54 9.62 -5.05
N GLN A 16 2.56 10.28 -5.63
CA GLN A 16 1.39 9.66 -6.25
C GLN A 16 1.07 10.30 -7.60
N LEU A 17 0.22 9.64 -8.38
CA LEU A 17 -0.36 10.24 -9.58
C LEU A 17 -1.64 10.98 -9.21
N GLU A 18 -1.61 12.30 -9.28
CA GLU A 18 -2.76 13.18 -9.06
C GLU A 18 -3.40 13.59 -10.39
N TRP A 19 -4.64 14.04 -10.34
CA TRP A 19 -5.27 14.75 -11.45
C TRP A 19 -5.99 15.99 -10.94
N ASP A 20 -5.71 17.14 -11.54
CA ASP A 20 -6.49 18.35 -11.36
C ASP A 20 -6.85 18.98 -12.72
N VAL A 21 -7.85 19.88 -12.71
CA VAL A 21 -8.39 20.50 -13.94
C VAL A 21 -7.37 21.40 -14.65
N ASP A 22 -6.43 21.98 -13.92
CA ASP A 22 -5.49 22.97 -14.43
C ASP A 22 -4.22 22.32 -14.99
N LYS A 23 -3.72 21.28 -14.33
CA LYS A 23 -2.46 20.59 -14.67
C LYS A 23 -2.67 19.26 -15.37
N GLY A 24 -3.89 18.71 -15.36
CA GLY A 24 -4.15 17.35 -15.76
C GLY A 24 -3.43 16.34 -14.85
N SER A 25 -3.06 15.19 -15.42
CA SER A 25 -2.34 14.15 -14.68
C SER A 25 -0.89 14.55 -14.41
N HIS A 26 -0.50 14.56 -13.13
CA HIS A 26 0.86 14.90 -12.73
C HIS A 26 1.27 14.12 -11.47
N ASN A 27 2.57 13.99 -11.22
CA ASN A 27 3.03 13.37 -9.99
C ASN A 27 3.13 14.43 -8.89
N GLU A 28 2.61 14.12 -7.71
CA GLU A 28 2.65 14.98 -6.53
C GLU A 28 3.33 14.27 -5.36
N ALA A 29 4.07 15.02 -4.55
CA ALA A 29 4.72 14.49 -3.35
C ALA A 29 3.68 14.21 -2.26
N VAL A 30 3.91 13.17 -1.49
CA VAL A 30 3.05 12.73 -0.40
C VAL A 30 3.82 12.87 0.91
N GLY A 31 3.35 13.73 1.79
CA GLY A 31 3.92 13.99 3.12
C GLY A 31 3.27 13.17 4.24
N SER A 32 2.10 12.59 4.00
CA SER A 32 1.34 11.84 5.01
C SER A 32 0.37 10.84 4.37
N PHE A 33 -0.20 9.95 5.18
CA PHE A 33 -1.19 8.98 4.69
C PHE A 33 -2.46 9.66 4.14
N ASP A 34 -2.92 10.73 4.79
CA ASP A 34 -4.13 11.49 4.44
C ASP A 34 -4.00 12.19 3.08
N GLU A 35 -2.77 12.48 2.65
CA GLU A 35 -2.51 13.06 1.33
C GLU A 35 -2.63 12.02 0.21
N LEU A 36 -2.59 10.71 0.51
CA LEU A 36 -2.79 9.69 -0.51
C LEU A 36 -4.23 9.70 -1.00
N VAL A 37 -4.43 10.06 -2.26
CA VAL A 37 -5.78 10.11 -2.82
C VAL A 37 -6.37 8.71 -3.02
N THR A 38 -7.67 8.68 -3.24
CA THR A 38 -8.34 7.45 -3.62
C THR A 38 -7.73 6.92 -4.91
N HIS A 39 -7.23 5.68 -4.86
CA HIS A 39 -6.66 4.93 -5.98
C HIS A 39 -7.39 5.25 -7.31
N HIS A 40 -6.64 5.87 -8.26
CA HIS A 40 -6.98 6.31 -9.64
C HIS A 40 -7.15 7.81 -9.97
N PRO A 41 -6.91 8.18 -11.25
CA PRO A 41 -7.07 9.55 -11.74
C PRO A 41 -8.49 10.11 -11.53
N LYS A 42 -8.55 11.40 -11.15
CA LYS A 42 -9.69 12.16 -10.61
C LYS A 42 -10.05 11.83 -9.16
N SER A 43 -9.34 10.92 -8.49
CA SER A 43 -9.43 10.75 -7.02
C SER A 43 -10.85 10.47 -6.51
N ASN A 44 -11.73 9.93 -7.36
CA ASN A 44 -13.18 9.86 -7.13
C ASN A 44 -13.78 11.17 -6.58
N SER A 45 -13.36 12.33 -7.09
CA SER A 45 -13.72 13.68 -6.59
C SER A 45 -15.23 13.95 -6.49
N ASP A 46 -16.03 13.24 -7.27
CA ASP A 46 -17.49 13.36 -7.28
C ASP A 46 -18.18 12.46 -6.23
N ALA A 47 -17.42 11.59 -5.56
CA ALA A 47 -17.95 10.66 -4.58
C ALA A 47 -18.37 11.38 -3.30
N HIS A 48 -19.59 11.09 -2.84
CA HIS A 48 -20.16 11.67 -1.63
C HIS A 48 -21.15 10.72 -0.97
N LEU A 49 -21.51 10.99 0.29
CA LEU A 49 -22.48 10.20 1.04
C LEU A 49 -23.91 10.70 0.79
N VAL A 50 -24.80 9.77 0.44
CA VAL A 50 -26.25 9.98 0.42
C VAL A 50 -26.91 8.84 1.21
N ASN A 51 -27.58 9.18 2.31
CA ASN A 51 -28.25 8.21 3.20
C ASN A 51 -27.32 7.05 3.64
N GLY A 52 -26.08 7.37 4.01
CA GLY A 52 -25.07 6.40 4.43
C GLY A 52 -24.45 5.57 3.29
N LYS A 53 -24.80 5.85 2.03
CA LYS A 53 -24.24 5.17 0.85
C LYS A 53 -23.29 6.09 0.10
N VAL A 54 -22.15 5.54 -0.32
CA VAL A 54 -21.26 6.25 -1.26
C VAL A 54 -21.89 6.22 -2.65
N VAL A 55 -22.09 7.40 -3.23
CA VAL A 55 -22.60 7.60 -4.60
C VAL A 55 -21.68 8.57 -5.35
N GLY A 56 -21.83 8.70 -6.67
CA GLY A 56 -21.01 9.62 -7.47
C GLY A 56 -19.58 9.12 -7.77
N GLY A 57 -19.20 7.95 -7.25
CA GLY A 57 -17.94 7.29 -7.58
C GLY A 57 -17.85 6.83 -9.04
N GLN A 58 -16.61 6.64 -9.52
CA GLN A 58 -16.37 6.16 -10.87
C GLN A 58 -16.96 4.75 -11.10
N ALA A 59 -17.50 4.52 -12.30
CA ALA A 59 -18.10 3.24 -12.66
C ALA A 59 -17.08 2.09 -12.58
N GLY A 60 -17.50 0.96 -12.01
CA GLY A 60 -16.65 -0.23 -11.82
C GLY A 60 -15.78 -0.20 -10.57
N ARG A 61 -15.81 0.89 -9.80
CA ARG A 61 -15.12 1.01 -8.51
C ARG A 61 -16.00 0.55 -7.36
N THR A 62 -15.34 0.11 -6.30
CA THR A 62 -15.99 -0.19 -5.03
C THR A 62 -15.43 0.78 -4.01
N LEU A 63 -16.30 1.62 -3.46
CA LEU A 63 -15.94 2.65 -2.51
C LEU A 63 -16.58 2.35 -1.15
N GLY A 64 -15.93 2.75 -0.07
CA GLY A 64 -16.44 2.64 1.30
C GLY A 64 -15.85 3.69 2.22
N MET A 65 -16.39 3.79 3.43
CA MET A 65 -15.87 4.69 4.46
C MET A 65 -14.80 3.97 5.29
N ILE A 66 -13.57 4.49 5.31
CA ILE A 66 -12.46 4.01 6.15
C ILE A 66 -11.71 5.24 6.67
N GLY A 67 -11.38 5.28 7.96
CA GLY A 67 -10.63 6.39 8.56
C GLY A 67 -11.38 7.74 8.55
N GLY A 68 -12.70 7.74 8.35
CA GLY A 68 -13.49 8.96 8.20
C GLY A 68 -13.58 9.51 6.77
N GLU A 69 -12.98 8.83 5.80
CA GLU A 69 -12.93 9.26 4.40
C GLU A 69 -13.55 8.23 3.45
N ILE A 70 -13.98 8.69 2.27
CA ILE A 70 -14.38 7.80 1.17
C ILE A 70 -13.10 7.26 0.53
N GLN A 71 -12.95 5.95 0.51
CA GLN A 71 -11.79 5.24 0.01
C GLN A 71 -12.18 4.18 -1.02
N GLU A 72 -11.27 3.82 -1.94
CA GLU A 72 -11.45 2.63 -2.79
C GLU A 72 -11.06 1.38 -2.01
N ILE A 73 -11.89 0.35 -2.13
CA ILE A 73 -11.76 -0.89 -1.38
C ILE A 73 -11.80 -2.13 -2.29
N GLU A 74 -11.27 -3.24 -1.80
CA GLU A 74 -11.58 -4.58 -2.29
C GLU A 74 -12.45 -5.30 -1.26
N VAL A 75 -13.46 -6.02 -1.76
CA VAL A 75 -14.35 -6.87 -0.96
C VAL A 75 -14.67 -8.12 -1.77
N ALA A 76 -15.00 -9.21 -1.08
CA ALA A 76 -15.52 -10.40 -1.77
C ALA A 76 -16.84 -10.07 -2.51
N LYS A 77 -16.95 -10.53 -3.76
CA LYS A 77 -18.12 -10.36 -4.63
C LYS A 77 -18.66 -11.72 -5.05
N ALA A 78 -19.94 -11.77 -5.42
CA ALA A 78 -20.56 -12.99 -5.92
C ALA A 78 -19.77 -13.54 -7.14
N GLY A 79 -19.25 -14.77 -7.01
CA GLY A 79 -18.43 -15.42 -8.03
C GLY A 79 -16.99 -14.93 -8.14
N LYS A 80 -16.55 -13.98 -7.30
CA LYS A 80 -15.18 -13.44 -7.24
C LYS A 80 -14.85 -13.03 -5.81
N ASP A 81 -14.31 -13.95 -5.02
CA ASP A 81 -13.92 -13.68 -3.63
C ASP A 81 -12.56 -12.96 -3.51
N TYR A 82 -11.72 -13.02 -4.54
CA TYR A 82 -10.35 -12.48 -4.52
C TYR A 82 -9.48 -13.03 -3.37
N GLY A 83 -9.80 -14.23 -2.87
CA GLY A 83 -9.18 -14.81 -1.68
C GLY A 83 -9.57 -14.12 -0.37
N LEU A 84 -10.62 -13.30 -0.37
CA LEU A 84 -11.12 -12.56 0.79
C LEU A 84 -12.31 -13.26 1.43
N ARG A 85 -12.44 -13.12 2.75
CA ARG A 85 -13.68 -13.51 3.43
C ARG A 85 -14.83 -12.54 3.10
N PRO A 86 -16.10 -12.95 3.29
CA PRO A 86 -17.25 -12.10 3.01
C PRO A 86 -17.28 -10.75 3.74
N ASP A 87 -16.72 -10.70 4.95
CA ASP A 87 -16.66 -9.52 5.83
C ASP A 87 -15.39 -8.70 5.66
N GLN A 88 -14.47 -9.16 4.83
CA GLN A 88 -13.15 -8.57 4.72
C GLN A 88 -13.12 -7.40 3.75
N VAL A 89 -12.46 -6.32 4.18
CA VAL A 89 -12.29 -5.08 3.41
C VAL A 89 -10.82 -4.75 3.32
N LEU A 90 -10.28 -4.68 2.10
CA LEU A 90 -8.93 -4.16 1.86
C LEU A 90 -9.01 -2.72 1.37
N LEU A 91 -8.32 -1.79 2.03
CA LEU A 91 -8.11 -0.42 1.60
C LEU A 91 -7.05 -0.37 0.50
N LYS A 92 -7.38 0.20 -0.66
CA LYS A 92 -6.46 0.34 -1.80
C LYS A 92 -5.82 1.72 -1.85
N LYS A 93 -4.50 1.77 -2.00
CA LYS A 93 -3.79 2.99 -2.40
C LYS A 93 -2.77 2.69 -3.51
N ASP A 94 -2.59 3.67 -4.38
CA ASP A 94 -1.53 3.72 -5.37
C ASP A 94 -0.52 4.79 -4.98
N PHE A 95 0.76 4.46 -5.01
CA PHE A 95 1.85 5.42 -4.83
C PHE A 95 3.11 4.94 -5.55
N MET A 96 4.12 5.79 -5.62
CA MET A 96 5.45 5.46 -6.13
C MET A 96 6.48 5.81 -5.07
N LEU A 97 7.51 4.98 -4.98
CA LEU A 97 8.66 5.24 -4.12
C LEU A 97 9.80 5.79 -5.00
N GLU A 98 10.40 6.89 -4.61
CA GLU A 98 11.58 7.44 -5.26
C GLU A 98 12.76 7.52 -4.31
N ASP A 99 13.96 7.33 -4.86
CA ASP A 99 15.20 7.59 -4.16
C ASP A 99 15.34 9.10 -4.01
N SER A 100 15.25 9.57 -2.76
CA SER A 100 15.34 11.00 -2.43
C SER A 100 16.69 11.62 -2.79
N GLY A 101 17.76 10.81 -2.86
CA GLY A 101 19.10 11.23 -3.29
C GLY A 101 19.27 11.34 -4.80
N LEU A 102 18.28 10.91 -5.59
CA LEU A 102 18.27 10.99 -7.04
C LEU A 102 17.22 12.01 -7.54
N PRO A 103 17.40 12.56 -8.75
CA PRO A 103 16.34 13.32 -9.42
C PRO A 103 15.05 12.50 -9.53
N SER A 104 13.91 13.19 -9.42
CA SER A 104 12.60 12.57 -9.61
C SER A 104 12.44 12.03 -11.03
N GLY A 105 11.75 10.91 -11.16
CA GLY A 105 11.51 10.23 -12.44
C GLY A 105 11.86 8.74 -12.43
N PRO A 106 11.71 8.05 -13.56
CA PRO A 106 11.82 6.59 -13.63
C PRO A 106 13.14 6.02 -13.09
N SER A 107 14.25 6.76 -13.20
CA SER A 107 15.57 6.32 -12.71
C SER A 107 15.66 6.21 -11.19
N SER A 108 14.81 6.90 -10.43
CA SER A 108 14.79 6.83 -8.96
C SER A 108 13.77 5.82 -8.41
N ARG A 109 13.05 5.09 -9.28
CA ARG A 109 11.93 4.21 -8.90
C ARG A 109 12.26 2.71 -8.93
N SER A 110 13.52 2.32 -9.02
CA SER A 110 13.91 0.90 -8.94
C SER A 110 14.15 0.48 -7.49
N LEU A 111 13.12 0.58 -6.65
CA LEU A 111 13.27 0.41 -5.20
C LEU A 111 12.49 -0.78 -4.65
N ASP A 112 13.06 -1.39 -3.61
CA ASP A 112 12.40 -2.40 -2.79
C ASP A 112 11.14 -1.81 -2.13
N VAL A 113 10.04 -2.57 -2.12
CA VAL A 113 8.76 -2.25 -1.47
C VAL A 113 8.74 -2.93 -0.09
N PRO A 114 8.85 -2.17 1.01
CA PRO A 114 8.78 -2.73 2.36
C PRO A 114 7.33 -3.12 2.71
N SER A 115 7.17 -4.18 3.49
CA SER A 115 5.86 -4.62 3.99
C SER A 115 5.33 -3.70 5.09
N PRO A 116 4.08 -3.20 5.03
CA PRO A 116 3.45 -2.44 6.13
C PRO A 116 3.01 -3.30 7.31
N VAL A 117 3.05 -4.63 7.18
CA VAL A 117 2.60 -5.59 8.19
C VAL A 117 3.54 -6.78 8.32
N ALA A 118 3.57 -7.40 9.48
CA ALA A 118 4.20 -8.71 9.68
C ALA A 118 3.16 -9.82 9.45
N GLY A 119 3.61 -10.99 8.97
CA GLY A 119 2.72 -12.10 8.67
C GLY A 119 3.41 -13.23 7.90
N VAL A 120 2.62 -14.10 7.28
CA VAL A 120 3.11 -15.23 6.47
C VAL A 120 2.77 -14.98 5.00
N VAL A 121 3.74 -15.10 4.10
CA VAL A 121 3.49 -14.99 2.65
C VAL A 121 2.55 -16.12 2.21
N GLY A 122 1.40 -15.75 1.66
CA GLY A 122 0.42 -16.68 1.10
C GLY A 122 0.66 -16.87 -0.39
N THR A 123 -0.06 -16.11 -1.21
CA THR A 123 0.03 -16.19 -2.68
C THR A 123 1.23 -15.42 -3.20
N VAL A 124 2.01 -16.03 -4.09
CA VAL A 124 2.98 -15.33 -4.95
C VAL A 124 2.64 -15.58 -6.41
N ASN A 125 2.45 -14.52 -7.18
CA ASN A 125 2.21 -14.60 -8.63
C ASN A 125 3.15 -13.63 -9.36
N THR A 126 4.30 -14.14 -9.79
CA THR A 126 5.34 -13.37 -10.49
C THR A 126 4.85 -12.78 -11.82
N SER A 127 3.94 -13.47 -12.54
CA SER A 127 3.39 -12.96 -13.80
C SER A 127 2.55 -11.69 -13.63
N ARG A 128 2.00 -11.48 -12.42
CA ARG A 128 1.24 -10.27 -12.05
C ARG A 128 1.98 -9.36 -11.08
N GLY A 129 3.22 -9.72 -10.72
CA GLY A 129 3.99 -9.00 -9.70
C GLY A 129 3.29 -8.95 -8.36
N LEU A 130 2.53 -10.00 -8.01
CA LEU A 130 1.63 -10.02 -6.87
C LEU A 130 2.20 -10.85 -5.72
N VAL A 131 2.08 -10.29 -4.51
CA VAL A 131 2.31 -10.98 -3.24
C VAL A 131 1.14 -10.71 -2.30
N ASP A 132 0.57 -11.77 -1.75
CA ASP A 132 -0.35 -11.71 -0.61
C ASP A 132 0.39 -12.11 0.67
N VAL A 133 0.15 -11.39 1.76
CA VAL A 133 0.58 -11.74 3.11
C VAL A 133 -0.65 -12.01 3.96
N LEU A 134 -0.59 -13.11 4.72
CA LEU A 134 -1.62 -13.59 5.61
C LEU A 134 -1.30 -13.23 7.07
N ASP A 135 -2.32 -13.08 7.92
CA ASP A 135 -2.13 -12.90 9.37
C ASP A 135 -1.40 -14.08 10.03
N ARG A 136 -1.62 -15.28 9.50
CA ARG A 136 -0.95 -16.54 9.85
C ARG A 136 -1.06 -17.53 8.70
N GLU A 137 -0.37 -18.65 8.80
CA GLU A 137 -0.48 -19.73 7.82
C GLU A 137 -1.95 -20.19 7.68
N GLY A 138 -2.47 -20.15 6.44
CA GLY A 138 -3.86 -20.49 6.12
C GLY A 138 -4.91 -19.51 6.66
N GLY A 139 -4.50 -18.30 7.08
CA GLY A 139 -5.37 -17.26 7.61
C GLY A 139 -5.87 -16.26 6.55
N ASP A 140 -6.22 -15.05 6.99
CA ASP A 140 -6.81 -14.00 6.17
C ASP A 140 -5.73 -13.20 5.42
N VAL A 141 -6.02 -12.73 4.19
CA VAL A 141 -5.12 -11.84 3.44
C VAL A 141 -5.09 -10.45 4.08
N ILE A 142 -4.05 -10.12 4.84
CA ILE A 142 -3.93 -8.80 5.51
C ILE A 142 -3.21 -7.74 4.66
N LEU A 143 -2.50 -8.18 3.63
CA LEU A 143 -1.84 -7.30 2.66
C LEU A 143 -1.80 -7.98 1.29
N ARG A 144 -2.06 -7.20 0.25
CA ARG A 144 -1.81 -7.55 -1.14
C ARG A 144 -1.03 -6.42 -1.81
N VAL A 145 0.10 -6.75 -2.44
CA VAL A 145 0.89 -5.81 -3.23
C VAL A 145 0.99 -6.32 -4.66
N ARG A 146 0.90 -5.42 -5.65
CA ARG A 146 0.95 -5.77 -7.08
C ARG A 146 2.05 -5.00 -7.81
N HIS A 147 2.27 -5.39 -9.07
CA HIS A 147 3.16 -4.73 -10.02
C HIS A 147 4.66 -4.84 -9.73
N MET A 148 5.06 -5.58 -8.71
CA MET A 148 6.46 -5.77 -8.34
C MET A 148 7.21 -6.70 -9.31
N SER A 149 8.48 -6.40 -9.56
CA SER A 149 9.42 -7.32 -10.24
C SER A 149 10.88 -6.87 -10.04
N PRO A 150 11.80 -7.75 -9.57
CA PRO A 150 11.55 -9.12 -9.11
C PRO A 150 10.82 -9.17 -7.77
N ILE A 151 10.22 -10.32 -7.45
CA ILE A 151 9.69 -10.65 -6.11
C ILE A 151 10.80 -11.32 -5.31
N HIS A 152 10.99 -10.92 -4.04
CA HIS A 152 12.06 -11.40 -3.17
C HIS A 152 11.63 -12.52 -2.21
N VAL A 153 10.32 -12.66 -1.98
CA VAL A 153 9.74 -13.63 -1.05
C VAL A 153 9.05 -14.79 -1.78
N LYS A 154 8.86 -15.91 -1.07
CA LYS A 154 8.08 -17.08 -1.53
C LYS A 154 6.98 -17.43 -0.55
N ALA A 155 5.95 -18.13 -1.03
CA ALA A 155 4.89 -18.67 -0.19
C ALA A 155 5.46 -19.46 0.99
N GLY A 156 4.89 -19.22 2.19
CA GLY A 156 5.33 -19.79 3.45
C GLY A 156 6.43 -19.01 4.18
N ASP A 157 7.07 -18.02 3.55
CA ASP A 157 8.04 -17.16 4.24
C ASP A 157 7.35 -16.34 5.34
N GLN A 158 8.01 -16.20 6.49
CA GLN A 158 7.65 -15.19 7.48
C GLN A 158 8.17 -13.83 6.99
N VAL A 159 7.34 -12.79 7.12
CA VAL A 159 7.72 -11.41 6.81
C VAL A 159 7.58 -10.53 8.02
N GLU A 160 8.58 -9.68 8.22
CA GLU A 160 8.61 -8.66 9.26
C GLU A 160 8.13 -7.30 8.72
N TYR A 161 7.67 -6.42 9.61
CA TYR A 161 7.35 -5.04 9.25
C TYR A 161 8.59 -4.34 8.64
N GLY A 162 8.45 -3.76 7.46
CA GLY A 162 9.54 -3.12 6.74
C GLY A 162 10.48 -4.07 5.98
N GLN A 163 10.26 -5.39 6.01
CA GLN A 163 10.98 -6.32 5.15
C GLN A 163 10.52 -6.15 3.70
N ALA A 164 11.46 -6.18 2.75
CA ALA A 164 11.15 -6.04 1.33
C ALA A 164 10.42 -7.26 0.77
N LEU A 165 9.31 -7.03 0.07
CA LEU A 165 8.54 -8.08 -0.62
C LEU A 165 9.02 -8.31 -2.06
N GLY A 166 9.51 -7.26 -2.70
CA GLY A 166 9.96 -7.23 -4.09
C GLY A 166 10.41 -5.81 -4.46
N VAL A 167 10.77 -5.61 -5.71
CA VAL A 167 11.08 -4.28 -6.26
C VAL A 167 9.83 -3.72 -6.93
N GLN A 168 9.46 -2.46 -6.66
CA GLN A 168 8.35 -1.82 -7.36
C GLN A 168 8.61 -1.86 -8.88
N GLY A 169 7.54 -1.95 -9.66
CA GLY A 169 7.69 -2.07 -11.09
C GLY A 169 6.40 -1.78 -11.82
N LYS A 170 6.32 -2.30 -13.04
CA LYS A 170 5.15 -2.19 -13.90
C LYS A 170 4.64 -3.56 -14.35
N GLN A 171 4.84 -4.59 -13.53
CA GLN A 171 4.43 -5.94 -13.92
C GLN A 171 2.90 -5.99 -14.05
N ALA A 172 2.39 -6.37 -15.23
CA ALA A 172 0.96 -6.36 -15.53
C ALA A 172 0.26 -4.99 -15.33
N THR A 173 0.96 -3.90 -15.64
CA THR A 173 0.42 -2.52 -15.71
C THR A 173 1.29 -1.65 -16.63
N GLU A 174 0.82 -0.45 -16.97
CA GLU A 174 1.51 0.44 -17.93
C GLU A 174 2.61 1.29 -17.28
N ALA A 175 2.43 1.66 -16.00
CA ALA A 175 3.31 2.61 -15.29
C ALA A 175 3.92 1.99 -14.03
N ILE A 176 5.12 2.45 -13.66
CA ILE A 176 5.78 2.04 -12.41
C ILE A 176 5.02 2.65 -11.25
N HIS A 177 4.45 1.81 -10.39
CA HIS A 177 3.84 2.19 -9.12
C HIS A 177 3.69 0.96 -8.21
N VAL A 178 3.43 1.23 -6.94
CA VAL A 178 2.99 0.28 -5.94
C VAL A 178 1.48 0.38 -5.84
N HIS A 179 0.79 -0.69 -6.24
CA HIS A 179 -0.61 -0.90 -5.89
C HIS A 179 -0.62 -1.75 -4.62
N MET A 180 -1.16 -1.20 -3.54
CA MET A 180 -1.18 -1.85 -2.24
C MET A 180 -2.59 -1.86 -1.67
N GLU A 181 -3.01 -3.03 -1.20
CA GLU A 181 -4.29 -3.29 -0.57
C GLU A 181 -4.02 -3.81 0.85
N VAL A 182 -4.47 -3.11 1.88
CA VAL A 182 -4.26 -3.49 3.29
C VAL A 182 -5.60 -3.73 3.96
N ASP A 183 -5.74 -4.82 4.71
CA ASP A 183 -6.95 -5.09 5.46
C ASP A 183 -7.25 -3.93 6.42
N SER A 184 -8.48 -3.43 6.40
CA SER A 184 -8.90 -2.27 7.18
C SER A 184 -8.70 -2.43 8.69
N ARG A 185 -8.63 -3.66 9.22
CA ARG A 185 -8.24 -3.94 10.62
C ARG A 185 -6.81 -3.50 10.93
N TYR A 186 -5.96 -3.39 9.90
CA TYR A 186 -4.57 -2.94 9.96
C TYR A 186 -4.41 -1.49 9.47
N TYR A 187 -5.48 -0.70 9.44
CA TYR A 187 -5.47 0.69 8.98
C TYR A 187 -4.34 1.52 9.60
N GLN A 188 -4.18 1.47 10.92
CA GLN A 188 -3.13 2.24 11.61
C GLN A 188 -1.71 1.74 11.30
N HIS A 189 -1.53 0.45 11.01
CA HIS A 189 -0.25 -0.06 10.51
C HIS A 189 0.08 0.57 9.15
N TYR A 190 -0.94 0.77 8.31
CA TYR A 190 -0.74 1.37 7.00
C TYR A 190 -0.43 2.87 7.08
N GLU A 191 -1.11 3.60 7.97
CA GLU A 191 -0.76 4.99 8.29
C GLU A 191 0.68 5.13 8.79
N ASN A 192 1.05 4.29 9.77
CA ASN A 192 2.39 4.25 10.33
C ASN A 192 3.45 3.93 9.26
N TYR A 193 3.13 3.03 8.33
CA TYR A 193 4.01 2.67 7.22
C TYR A 193 4.32 3.88 6.32
N VAL A 194 3.30 4.63 5.89
CA VAL A 194 3.53 5.83 5.07
C VAL A 194 4.29 6.89 5.86
N GLY A 195 3.95 7.10 7.13
CA GLY A 195 4.69 8.00 8.02
C GLY A 195 6.16 7.57 8.20
N ASP A 196 6.44 6.28 8.25
CA ASP A 196 7.80 5.75 8.36
C ASP A 196 8.60 5.88 7.07
N LEU A 197 7.97 5.70 5.91
CA LEU A 197 8.60 5.97 4.60
C LEU A 197 8.99 7.44 4.47
N VAL A 198 8.05 8.35 4.80
CA VAL A 198 8.26 9.80 4.67
C VAL A 198 9.28 10.32 5.69
N SER A 199 9.22 9.84 6.94
CA SER A 199 10.16 10.26 7.99
C SER A 199 11.56 9.66 7.84
N GLY A 200 11.72 8.66 6.96
CA GLY A 200 12.98 7.93 6.77
C GLY A 200 13.25 6.87 7.84
N ARG A 201 12.32 6.59 8.76
CA ARG A 201 12.42 5.47 9.70
C ARG A 201 12.45 4.13 8.94
N LEU A 202 11.64 4.03 7.88
CA LEU A 202 11.84 3.07 6.81
C LEU A 202 12.61 3.78 5.70
N SER A 203 13.91 3.50 5.62
CA SER A 203 14.80 4.02 4.60
C SER A 203 15.11 3.00 3.52
N ILE A 204 15.70 3.47 2.42
CA ILE A 204 16.30 2.61 1.40
C ILE A 204 17.53 1.93 2.01
N ASP A 205 17.38 0.64 2.31
CA ASP A 205 18.39 -0.15 3.00
C ASP A 205 18.36 -1.59 2.47
N ALA A 206 19.49 -2.05 1.92
CA ALA A 206 19.60 -3.38 1.34
C ALA A 206 19.41 -4.50 2.38
N ASP A 207 19.69 -4.23 3.66
CA ASP A 207 19.44 -5.20 4.73
C ASP A 207 17.94 -5.52 4.88
N ARG A 208 17.06 -4.60 4.44
CA ARG A 208 15.60 -4.79 4.49
C ARG A 208 15.11 -5.95 3.64
N ARG A 209 15.93 -6.43 2.70
CA ARG A 209 15.59 -7.62 1.91
C ARG A 209 15.40 -8.87 2.75
N ASN A 210 16.09 -8.97 3.89
CA ASN A 210 16.10 -10.17 4.72
C ASN A 210 15.53 -9.95 6.13
N ARG A 211 15.26 -8.69 6.53
CA ARG A 211 14.76 -8.37 7.88
C ARG A 211 13.99 -7.05 7.93
N GLY A 212 13.05 -6.96 8.86
CA GLY A 212 12.28 -5.77 9.15
C GLY A 212 12.83 -4.93 10.31
N ILE A 213 11.99 -4.02 10.77
CA ILE A 213 12.13 -3.31 12.05
C ILE A 213 10.90 -3.57 12.89
N GLU A 214 11.01 -3.28 14.17
CA GLU A 214 9.83 -3.24 15.04
C GLU A 214 8.79 -2.26 14.49
N PRO A 215 7.51 -2.64 14.36
CA PRO A 215 6.46 -1.71 14.00
C PRO A 215 6.28 -0.65 15.10
N ARG A 216 5.68 0.48 14.74
CA ARG A 216 5.17 1.40 15.77
C ARG A 216 4.03 0.74 16.52
N ALA A 217 3.89 1.12 17.80
CA ALA A 217 2.71 0.75 18.57
C ALA A 217 1.45 1.26 17.85
N CYS A 218 0.47 0.38 17.72
CA CYS A 218 -0.88 0.75 17.31
C CYS A 218 -1.72 0.94 18.58
N TYR A 219 -2.50 2.00 18.59
CA TYR A 219 -3.51 2.27 19.62
C TYR A 219 -4.85 1.84 19.04
N GLU A 220 -5.61 1.01 19.77
CA GLU A 220 -6.97 0.67 19.36
C GLU A 220 -7.81 1.95 19.23
N LEU A 221 -7.95 2.42 17.99
CA LEU A 221 -9.07 3.24 17.57
C LEU A 221 -10.06 2.24 16.98
N GLU A 222 -11.28 2.18 17.51
CA GLU A 222 -12.36 1.39 16.91
C GLU A 222 -12.64 1.91 15.49
N ALA A 223 -11.91 1.39 14.50
CA ALA A 223 -12.11 1.70 13.10
C ALA A 223 -13.39 1.00 12.63
N PHE A 224 -14.51 1.71 12.67
CA PHE A 224 -15.76 1.25 12.08
C PHE A 224 -15.64 1.30 10.55
N ALA A 225 -15.30 0.17 9.93
CA ALA A 225 -15.55 -0.04 8.50
C ALA A 225 -17.05 -0.33 8.30
N ALA A 226 -17.82 0.68 7.89
CA ALA A 226 -19.20 0.48 7.49
C ALA A 226 -19.25 0.07 6.01
N ILE A 227 -19.33 -1.24 5.74
CA ILE A 227 -19.72 -1.73 4.42
C ILE A 227 -21.21 -1.49 4.26
N VAL A 228 -21.60 -0.43 3.55
CA VAL A 228 -22.99 -0.29 3.11
C VAL A 228 -23.11 -0.92 1.73
N SER A 229 -23.19 -2.25 1.72
CA SER A 229 -23.49 -3.02 0.50
C SER A 229 -24.92 -2.75 0.05
N GLY A 230 -25.08 -2.57 -1.26
CA GLY A 230 -26.35 -2.62 -1.98
C GLY A 230 -26.29 -3.73 -3.01
#